data_AF-A0A0C2WD34-F1
#
_entry.id   AF-A0A0C2WD34-F1
#
_cell.length_a   1.000
_cell.length_b   1.000
_cell.length_c   1.000
_cell.angle_alpha   90.00
_cell.angle_beta   90.00
_cell.angle_gamma   90.00
#
_symmetry.space_group_name_H-M   'P 1'
#
loop_
_entity.id
_entity.type
_entity.pdbx_description
1 polymer ?
#
loop_
_entity_poly.entity_id
_entity_poly.type
_entity_poly.pdbx_seq_one_letter_code
_entity_poly.pdbx_strand_id
1 'polypeptide(L)'
;MTLNEEASLWTYVEIPPIDESSKMEMDHLLFLLEMQVSRTATSPLDVVFFLPHYYCLYDDIINIYRKYDSLSRWHTLVLHLDCIEMPTRLEHATFFTSDAFPNLNLLTVVYQWSYHRNAIDVIRQRTFSRCVGGSRNPPSLTLMTIDVDFKAKATRQMIQDDLGGVPFIHQIYGGRLFLLESLVLPKATFSEFEDPPSIDLPINVIKIVANIQHFHPFPHVKSYKLDSCIFTAVESIKLGSLVHLNITTELRVESGCHLVLPQLISFSCGALELQEDASLTAALLSQLLLHWVVDGIRADWFKLVSQGAALCHAGFGLLPSHTLFLEHEVSFKTLLYFLRRSNRVRKMILMFWDEINAKRILEALRDEAGQGPLCPDVCELTIRFRQTPASTEVWKVIAVRLVEKRQVSGVNLKINVAWEVDGIYMDQIEIPEK
;
A
#
# COMPACT_ATOMS: atom_id res chain seq x y z
N MET A 1 8.08 -30.88 6.72
CA MET A 1 7.81 -30.49 5.34
C MET A 1 8.14 -31.68 4.44
N THR A 2 7.16 -32.18 3.70
CA THR A 2 7.37 -33.29 2.74
C THR A 2 7.72 -32.74 1.37
N LEU A 3 8.42 -33.51 0.53
CA LEU A 3 8.80 -33.12 -0.85
C LEU A 3 7.63 -32.61 -1.72
N ASN A 4 6.38 -32.99 -1.40
CA ASN A 4 5.19 -32.49 -2.09
C ASN A 4 4.81 -31.05 -1.70
N GLU A 5 5.14 -30.60 -0.49
CA GLU A 5 4.89 -29.21 -0.05
C GLU A 5 5.91 -28.25 -0.67
N GLU A 6 7.16 -28.68 -0.87
CA GLU A 6 8.19 -27.88 -1.55
C GLU A 6 7.89 -27.69 -3.04
N ALA A 7 7.40 -28.73 -3.74
CA ALA A 7 6.96 -28.62 -5.12
C ALA A 7 5.75 -27.67 -5.27
N SER A 8 4.88 -27.63 -4.25
CA SER A 8 3.67 -26.79 -4.22
C SER A 8 3.96 -25.29 -4.13
N LEU A 9 5.10 -24.88 -3.56
CA LEU A 9 5.46 -23.45 -3.44
C LEU A 9 5.86 -22.85 -4.78
N TRP A 10 6.49 -23.63 -5.65
CA TRP A 10 6.93 -23.13 -6.97
C TRP A 10 5.80 -23.07 -7.99
N THR A 11 4.80 -23.94 -7.88
CA THR A 11 3.66 -24.02 -8.82
C THR A 11 2.55 -23.02 -8.55
N TYR A 12 2.55 -22.37 -7.38
CA TYR A 12 1.66 -21.26 -7.07
C TYR A 12 2.30 -19.93 -7.46
N VAL A 13 1.72 -19.23 -8.43
CA VAL A 13 2.23 -17.94 -8.90
C VAL A 13 1.22 -16.84 -8.59
N GLU A 14 1.64 -15.84 -7.83
CA GLU A 14 0.82 -14.66 -7.53
C GLU A 14 1.39 -13.44 -8.25
N ILE A 15 0.57 -12.81 -9.08
CA ILE A 15 0.86 -11.53 -9.73
C ILE A 15 0.14 -10.44 -8.92
N PRO A 16 0.80 -9.79 -7.95
CA PRO A 16 0.15 -8.87 -7.02
C PRO A 16 -0.33 -7.59 -7.73
N PRO A 17 -1.22 -6.81 -7.10
CA PRO A 17 -1.55 -5.48 -7.60
C PRO A 17 -0.30 -4.59 -7.52
N ILE A 18 0.11 -4.02 -8.65
CA ILE A 18 1.22 -3.06 -8.72
C ILE A 18 0.69 -1.66 -9.01
N ASP A 19 1.23 -0.71 -8.26
CA ASP A 19 1.07 0.73 -8.46
C ASP A 19 2.15 1.26 -9.42
N GLU A 20 1.79 2.21 -10.30
CA GLU A 20 2.70 2.79 -11.31
C GLU A 20 3.93 3.44 -10.76
N SER A 21 3.80 4.01 -9.57
CA SER A 21 4.78 4.93 -9.02
C SER A 21 6.15 4.28 -8.79
N SER A 22 6.26 2.95 -8.85
CA SER A 22 7.48 2.20 -8.56
C SER A 22 7.92 1.32 -9.74
N LYS A 23 8.60 1.93 -10.73
CA LYS A 23 9.26 1.17 -11.83
C LYS A 23 10.18 0.06 -11.29
N MET A 24 10.87 0.31 -10.18
CA MET A 24 11.72 -0.67 -9.54
C MET A 24 10.93 -1.90 -9.05
N GLU A 25 9.72 -1.72 -8.51
CA GLU A 25 8.84 -2.83 -8.13
C GLU A 25 8.37 -3.62 -9.35
N MET A 26 8.05 -2.94 -10.46
CA MET A 26 7.70 -3.61 -11.72
C MET A 26 8.85 -4.48 -12.25
N ASP A 27 10.04 -3.89 -12.39
CA ASP A 27 11.23 -4.59 -12.88
C ASP A 27 11.57 -5.79 -11.97
N HIS A 28 11.43 -5.61 -10.65
CA HIS A 28 11.63 -6.68 -9.68
C HIS A 28 10.58 -7.80 -9.80
N LEU A 29 9.29 -7.46 -9.98
CA LEU A 29 8.24 -8.46 -10.22
C LEU A 29 8.55 -9.25 -11.48
N LEU A 30 8.80 -8.58 -12.61
CA LEU A 30 9.03 -9.24 -13.90
C LEU A 30 10.21 -10.22 -13.80
N PHE A 31 11.29 -9.80 -13.13
CA PHE A 31 12.44 -10.66 -12.85
C PHE A 31 12.08 -11.89 -12.01
N LEU A 32 11.36 -11.71 -10.90
CA LEU A 32 10.94 -12.82 -10.04
C LEU A 32 9.99 -13.78 -10.75
N LEU A 33 9.07 -13.24 -11.55
CA LEU A 33 8.13 -14.02 -12.34
C LEU A 33 8.86 -14.89 -13.37
N GLU A 34 9.79 -14.30 -14.13
CA GLU A 34 10.61 -15.02 -15.10
C GLU A 34 11.42 -16.15 -14.41
N MET A 35 12.02 -15.84 -13.26
CA MET A 35 12.71 -16.82 -12.43
C MET A 35 11.81 -17.97 -11.98
N GLN A 36 10.57 -17.69 -11.54
CA GLN A 36 9.65 -18.71 -11.06
C GLN A 36 9.11 -19.57 -12.21
N VAL A 37 8.67 -18.95 -13.30
CA VAL A 37 8.12 -19.64 -14.49
C VAL A 37 9.16 -20.52 -15.16
N SER A 38 10.42 -20.09 -15.20
CA SER A 38 11.53 -20.90 -15.75
C SER A 38 11.87 -22.12 -14.89
N ARG A 39 11.73 -22.04 -13.56
CA ARG A 39 12.05 -23.13 -12.63
C ARG A 39 10.96 -24.19 -12.49
N THR A 40 9.71 -23.84 -12.76
CA THR A 40 8.57 -24.78 -12.66
C THR A 40 8.54 -25.84 -13.77
N ALA A 41 9.39 -25.71 -14.79
CA ALA A 41 9.55 -26.66 -15.90
C ALA A 41 8.21 -27.06 -16.55
N THR A 42 7.79 -28.32 -16.45
CA THR A 42 6.52 -28.82 -17.01
C THR A 42 5.39 -28.92 -15.97
N SER A 43 5.63 -28.44 -14.75
CA SER A 43 4.67 -28.57 -13.65
C SER A 43 3.43 -27.72 -13.92
N PRO A 44 2.23 -28.20 -13.54
CA PRO A 44 1.01 -27.40 -13.56
C PRO A 44 1.18 -26.14 -12.72
N LEU A 45 0.56 -25.05 -13.17
CA LEU A 45 0.61 -23.75 -12.50
C LEU A 45 -0.78 -23.36 -12.01
N ASP A 46 -0.82 -22.77 -10.83
CA ASP A 46 -2.02 -22.18 -10.26
C ASP A 46 -1.74 -20.72 -10.02
N VAL A 47 -2.55 -19.88 -10.65
CA VAL A 47 -2.21 -18.47 -10.80
C VAL A 47 -3.26 -17.61 -10.12
N VAL A 48 -2.79 -16.69 -9.28
CA VAL A 48 -3.60 -15.56 -8.81
C VAL A 48 -3.14 -14.34 -9.57
N PHE A 49 -4.06 -13.73 -10.30
CA PHE A 49 -3.76 -12.66 -11.25
C PHE A 49 -4.56 -11.42 -10.90
N PHE A 50 -3.90 -10.42 -10.31
CA PHE A 50 -4.44 -9.09 -10.18
C PHE A 50 -4.24 -8.36 -11.50
N LEU A 51 -5.33 -8.07 -12.19
CA LEU A 51 -5.24 -7.45 -13.50
C LEU A 51 -4.62 -6.04 -13.32
N PRO A 52 -3.50 -5.73 -13.98
CA PRO A 52 -2.85 -4.44 -13.81
C PRO A 52 -3.64 -3.35 -14.51
N HIS A 53 -3.59 -2.15 -13.96
CA HIS A 53 -4.20 -0.96 -14.55
C HIS A 53 -3.56 -0.58 -15.90
N TYR A 54 -2.30 -1.00 -16.13
CA TYR A 54 -1.48 -0.61 -17.28
C TYR A 54 -1.27 -1.74 -18.26
N TYR A 55 -1.56 -1.46 -19.52
CA TYR A 55 -1.52 -2.45 -20.59
C TYR A 55 -0.10 -2.93 -20.93
N CYS A 56 0.91 -2.06 -20.81
CA CYS A 56 2.30 -2.46 -21.01
C CYS A 56 2.74 -3.54 -20.02
N LEU A 57 2.45 -3.35 -18.73
CA LEU A 57 2.77 -4.33 -17.69
C LEU A 57 1.98 -5.65 -17.90
N TYR A 58 0.71 -5.56 -18.29
CA TYR A 58 -0.07 -6.75 -18.69
C TYR A 58 0.64 -7.52 -19.82
N ASP A 59 1.01 -6.84 -20.90
CA ASP A 59 1.65 -7.46 -22.05
C ASP A 59 3.01 -8.07 -21.68
N ASP A 60 3.82 -7.37 -20.89
CA ASP A 60 5.12 -7.86 -20.41
C ASP A 60 4.96 -9.15 -19.58
N ILE A 61 4.01 -9.18 -18.66
CA ILE A 61 3.70 -10.37 -17.84
C ILE A 61 3.27 -11.53 -18.74
N ILE A 62 2.31 -11.31 -19.65
CA ILE A 62 1.83 -12.37 -20.55
C ILE A 62 2.96 -12.84 -21.49
N ASN A 63 3.83 -11.95 -21.94
CA ASN A 63 4.98 -12.28 -22.79
C ASN A 63 5.99 -13.17 -22.06
N ILE A 64 6.22 -12.97 -20.76
CA ILE A 64 7.01 -13.92 -19.94
C ILE A 64 6.37 -15.30 -20.00
N TYR A 65 5.06 -15.42 -19.73
CA TYR A 65 4.42 -16.74 -19.77
C TYR A 65 4.48 -17.39 -21.16
N ARG A 66 4.31 -16.62 -22.24
CA ARG A 66 4.45 -17.10 -23.63
C ARG A 66 5.86 -17.56 -23.95
N LYS A 67 6.90 -16.82 -23.52
CA LYS A 67 8.32 -17.15 -23.75
C LYS A 67 8.67 -18.55 -23.26
N TYR A 68 8.05 -19.01 -22.17
CA TYR A 68 8.26 -20.33 -21.57
C TYR A 68 7.15 -21.34 -21.87
N ASP A 69 6.29 -21.06 -22.86
CA ASP A 69 5.12 -21.87 -23.24
C ASP A 69 4.30 -22.35 -22.02
N SER A 70 4.14 -21.45 -21.06
CA SER A 70 3.65 -21.79 -19.72
C SER A 70 2.17 -21.52 -19.53
N LEU A 71 1.52 -20.80 -20.45
CA LEU A 71 0.07 -20.62 -20.46
C LEU A 71 -0.67 -21.96 -20.57
N SER A 72 -0.10 -22.91 -21.32
CA SER A 72 -0.63 -24.28 -21.42
C SER A 72 -0.56 -25.03 -20.10
N ARG A 73 0.29 -24.62 -19.15
CA ARG A 73 0.46 -25.27 -17.85
C ARG A 73 -0.50 -24.74 -16.79
N TRP A 74 -1.25 -23.66 -17.07
CA TRP A 74 -2.19 -23.10 -16.11
C TRP A 74 -3.34 -24.08 -15.91
N HIS A 75 -3.53 -24.46 -14.65
CA HIS A 75 -4.55 -25.40 -14.22
C HIS A 75 -5.70 -24.64 -13.56
N THR A 76 -5.40 -23.82 -12.55
CA THR A 76 -6.37 -22.94 -11.91
C THR A 76 -5.98 -21.48 -12.05
N LEU A 77 -6.98 -20.61 -12.16
CA LEU A 77 -6.80 -19.16 -12.22
C LEU A 77 -7.80 -18.46 -11.31
N VAL A 78 -7.29 -17.60 -10.42
CA VAL A 78 -8.08 -16.61 -9.70
C VAL A 78 -7.79 -15.24 -10.32
N LEU A 79 -8.76 -14.69 -11.05
CA LEU A 79 -8.66 -13.40 -11.72
C LEU A 79 -9.32 -12.31 -10.86
N HIS A 80 -8.51 -11.38 -10.36
CA HIS A 80 -8.96 -10.23 -9.60
C HIS A 80 -9.19 -9.03 -10.53
N LEU A 81 -10.47 -8.75 -10.81
CA LEU A 81 -10.94 -7.55 -11.51
C LEU A 81 -11.36 -6.45 -10.53
N ASP A 82 -11.62 -6.82 -9.26
CA ASP A 82 -12.04 -5.90 -8.20
C ASP A 82 -11.00 -4.81 -7.92
N CYS A 83 -9.74 -5.01 -8.29
CA CYS A 83 -8.69 -4.02 -8.08
C CYS A 83 -8.67 -2.88 -9.10
N ILE A 84 -9.40 -2.98 -10.22
CA ILE A 84 -9.44 -1.96 -11.28
C ILE A 84 -10.74 -1.16 -11.19
N GLU A 85 -10.63 0.15 -11.03
CA GLU A 85 -11.79 1.08 -10.91
C GLU A 85 -12.33 1.55 -12.26
N MET A 86 -11.56 1.39 -13.33
CA MET A 86 -11.96 1.72 -14.69
C MET A 86 -12.53 0.48 -15.41
N PRO A 87 -13.45 0.66 -16.37
CA PRO A 87 -13.92 -0.44 -17.20
C PRO A 87 -12.71 -1.09 -17.87
N THR A 88 -12.43 -2.33 -17.50
CA THR A 88 -11.33 -3.09 -18.08
C THR A 88 -11.54 -3.16 -19.60
N ARG A 89 -10.47 -3.07 -20.40
CA ARG A 89 -10.55 -3.51 -21.80
C ARG A 89 -11.05 -4.94 -21.81
N LEU A 90 -12.25 -5.12 -22.35
CA LEU A 90 -12.96 -6.39 -22.42
C LEU A 90 -12.07 -7.52 -22.96
N GLU A 91 -11.18 -7.19 -23.90
CA GLU A 91 -10.22 -8.11 -24.49
C GLU A 91 -9.28 -8.75 -23.47
N HIS A 92 -8.81 -8.00 -22.47
CA HIS A 92 -7.84 -8.50 -21.49
C HIS A 92 -8.50 -9.37 -20.44
N ALA A 93 -9.69 -8.97 -19.96
CA ALA A 93 -10.47 -9.80 -19.05
C ALA A 93 -10.94 -11.11 -19.71
N THR A 94 -11.28 -11.06 -21.00
CA THR A 94 -11.79 -12.24 -21.73
C THR A 94 -10.69 -13.12 -22.31
N PHE A 95 -9.43 -12.68 -22.34
CA PHE A 95 -8.28 -13.47 -22.81
C PHE A 95 -8.15 -14.81 -22.08
N PHE A 96 -8.41 -14.81 -20.78
CA PHE A 96 -8.32 -16.00 -19.92
C PHE A 96 -9.40 -17.07 -20.20
N THR A 97 -10.41 -16.74 -21.01
CA THR A 97 -11.40 -17.72 -21.50
C THR A 97 -11.05 -18.30 -22.87
N SER A 98 -9.95 -17.87 -23.48
CA SER A 98 -9.53 -18.30 -24.82
C SER A 98 -8.84 -19.67 -24.83
N ASP A 99 -8.64 -20.22 -26.03
CA ASP A 99 -7.94 -21.49 -26.26
C ASP A 99 -6.43 -21.42 -25.98
N ALA A 100 -5.89 -20.23 -25.63
CA ALA A 100 -4.51 -20.10 -25.16
C ALA A 100 -4.25 -20.86 -23.83
N PHE A 101 -5.32 -21.23 -23.12
CA PHE A 101 -5.30 -21.94 -21.85
C PHE A 101 -5.99 -23.32 -21.98
N PRO A 102 -5.35 -24.29 -22.66
CA PRO A 102 -5.96 -25.59 -22.94
C PRO A 102 -6.18 -26.46 -21.69
N ASN A 103 -5.34 -26.31 -20.65
CA ASN A 103 -5.41 -27.12 -19.43
C ASN A 103 -6.09 -26.42 -18.24
N LEU A 104 -6.59 -25.20 -18.44
CA LEU A 104 -7.28 -24.44 -17.41
C LEU A 104 -8.63 -25.11 -17.13
N ASN A 105 -8.80 -25.64 -15.91
CA ASN A 105 -10.01 -26.35 -15.49
C ASN A 105 -10.91 -25.51 -14.57
N LEU A 106 -10.35 -24.51 -13.89
CA LEU A 106 -11.06 -23.64 -12.96
C LEU A 106 -10.65 -22.20 -13.18
N LEU A 107 -11.62 -21.35 -13.50
CA LEU A 107 -11.50 -19.90 -13.51
C LEU A 107 -12.40 -19.33 -12.42
N THR A 108 -11.80 -18.73 -11.40
CA THR A 108 -12.49 -17.95 -10.39
C THR A 108 -12.32 -16.47 -10.71
N VAL A 109 -13.40 -15.72 -10.89
CA VAL A 109 -13.35 -14.28 -11.17
C VAL A 109 -13.88 -13.53 -9.96
N VAL A 110 -13.00 -12.75 -9.32
CA VAL A 110 -13.34 -11.83 -8.22
C VAL A 110 -13.55 -10.45 -8.82
N TYR A 111 -14.74 -9.88 -8.66
CA TYR A 111 -15.09 -8.64 -9.35
C TYR A 111 -16.07 -7.80 -8.53
N GLN A 112 -16.14 -6.52 -8.87
CA GLN A 112 -17.15 -5.61 -8.36
C GLN A 112 -18.23 -5.39 -9.43
N TRP A 113 -19.47 -5.80 -9.16
CA TRP A 113 -20.56 -5.78 -10.14
C TRP A 113 -20.78 -4.41 -10.79
N SER A 114 -20.69 -3.33 -10.01
CA SER A 114 -20.89 -1.96 -10.47
C SER A 114 -19.97 -1.55 -11.64
N TYR A 115 -18.77 -2.10 -11.71
CA TYR A 115 -17.76 -1.73 -12.70
C TYR A 115 -17.59 -2.77 -13.82
N HIS A 116 -17.77 -4.05 -13.51
CA HIS A 116 -17.31 -5.14 -14.39
C HIS A 116 -18.43 -6.00 -14.98
N ARG A 117 -19.70 -5.60 -14.84
CA ARG A 117 -20.86 -6.36 -15.35
C ARG A 117 -20.69 -6.87 -16.78
N ASN A 118 -20.35 -5.99 -17.72
CA ASN A 118 -20.20 -6.35 -19.13
C ASN A 118 -19.08 -7.39 -19.35
N ALA A 119 -17.97 -7.26 -18.63
CA ALA A 119 -16.85 -8.21 -18.74
C ALA A 119 -17.26 -9.59 -18.23
N ILE A 120 -17.96 -9.65 -17.09
CA ILE A 120 -18.46 -10.91 -16.51
C ILE A 120 -19.46 -11.60 -17.42
N ASP A 121 -20.41 -10.87 -18.01
CA ASP A 121 -21.39 -11.45 -18.92
C ASP A 121 -20.71 -12.10 -20.14
N VAL A 122 -19.69 -11.46 -20.71
CA VAL A 122 -18.93 -12.01 -21.84
C VAL A 122 -18.06 -13.20 -21.42
N ILE A 123 -17.42 -13.14 -20.24
CA ILE A 123 -16.67 -14.27 -19.67
C ILE A 123 -17.59 -15.48 -19.50
N ARG A 124 -18.80 -15.29 -18.96
CA ARG A 124 -19.81 -16.34 -18.80
C ARG A 124 -20.20 -16.95 -20.15
N GLN A 125 -20.51 -16.12 -21.15
CA GLN A 125 -20.88 -16.57 -22.49
C GLN A 125 -19.75 -17.37 -23.18
N ARG A 126 -18.50 -16.90 -23.10
CA ARG A 126 -17.35 -17.59 -23.70
C ARG A 126 -17.02 -18.89 -23.00
N THR A 127 -17.09 -18.91 -21.66
CA THR A 127 -16.85 -20.14 -20.89
C THR A 127 -17.91 -21.19 -21.19
N PHE A 128 -19.19 -20.80 -21.27
CA PHE A 128 -20.28 -21.71 -21.65
C PHE A 128 -20.07 -22.31 -23.04
N SER A 129 -19.59 -21.51 -24.01
CA SER A 129 -19.28 -21.97 -25.36
C SER A 129 -18.22 -23.09 -25.38
N ARG A 130 -17.25 -23.08 -24.45
CA ARG A 130 -16.25 -24.17 -24.31
C ARG A 130 -16.87 -25.48 -23.81
N CYS A 131 -17.96 -25.42 -23.06
CA CYS A 131 -18.63 -26.61 -22.53
C CYS A 131 -19.53 -27.31 -23.56
N VAL A 132 -20.01 -26.59 -24.58
CA VAL A 132 -21.04 -27.09 -25.53
C VAL A 132 -20.45 -27.49 -26.90
N GLY A 133 -19.21 -27.09 -27.22
CA GLY A 133 -18.59 -27.32 -28.53
C GLY A 133 -17.72 -28.59 -28.65
N GLY A 134 -18.27 -29.67 -29.22
CA GLY A 134 -17.59 -30.59 -30.15
C GLY A 134 -16.46 -31.53 -29.68
N SER A 135 -16.77 -32.85 -29.66
CA SER A 135 -15.99 -34.12 -29.81
C SER A 135 -14.48 -34.29 -29.51
N ARG A 136 -13.73 -33.28 -29.07
CA ARG A 136 -12.37 -33.40 -28.54
C ARG A 136 -12.27 -32.60 -27.25
N ASN A 137 -12.97 -33.07 -26.23
CA ASN A 137 -13.15 -32.35 -24.96
C ASN A 137 -11.80 -32.01 -24.29
N PRO A 138 -11.38 -30.73 -24.23
CA PRO A 138 -10.48 -30.28 -23.17
C PRO A 138 -11.20 -30.45 -21.82
N PRO A 139 -10.49 -30.40 -20.67
CA PRO A 139 -11.15 -30.36 -19.37
C PRO A 139 -12.22 -29.26 -19.36
N SER A 140 -13.42 -29.59 -18.88
CA SER A 140 -14.53 -28.63 -18.78
C SER A 140 -14.10 -27.47 -17.89
N LEU A 141 -13.88 -26.30 -18.48
CA LEU A 141 -13.56 -25.08 -17.74
C LEU A 141 -14.75 -24.75 -16.82
N THR A 142 -14.53 -24.88 -15.52
CA THR A 142 -15.47 -24.48 -14.48
C THR A 142 -15.29 -23.00 -14.21
N LEU A 143 -16.38 -22.24 -14.28
CA LEU A 143 -16.37 -20.81 -13.95
C LEU A 143 -17.03 -20.60 -12.59
N MET A 144 -16.29 -19.98 -11.67
CA MET A 144 -16.79 -19.45 -10.41
C MET A 144 -16.72 -17.93 -10.46
N THR A 145 -17.76 -17.24 -10.03
CA THR A 145 -17.80 -15.76 -10.01
C THR A 145 -18.10 -15.28 -8.60
N ILE A 146 -17.25 -14.42 -8.06
CA ILE A 146 -17.37 -13.86 -6.71
C ILE A 146 -17.56 -12.36 -6.84
N ASP A 147 -18.77 -11.89 -6.52
CA ASP A 147 -19.09 -10.47 -6.46
C ASP A 147 -18.71 -9.91 -5.09
N VAL A 148 -17.91 -8.85 -5.08
CA VAL A 148 -17.45 -8.17 -3.86
C VAL A 148 -18.27 -6.92 -3.53
N ASP A 149 -19.28 -6.59 -4.34
CA ASP A 149 -20.24 -5.51 -4.06
C ASP A 149 -21.34 -6.00 -3.10
N PHE A 150 -21.05 -5.96 -1.79
CA PHE A 150 -21.99 -6.38 -0.74
C PHE A 150 -23.06 -5.34 -0.39
N LYS A 151 -23.26 -4.29 -1.20
CA LYS A 151 -24.23 -3.22 -0.91
C LYS A 151 -25.69 -3.69 -0.93
N ALA A 152 -26.00 -4.85 -1.50
CA ALA A 152 -27.34 -5.43 -1.49
C ALA A 152 -27.40 -6.70 -0.61
N LYS A 153 -28.32 -6.72 0.37
CA LYS A 153 -28.60 -7.90 1.22
C LYS A 153 -28.82 -9.20 0.43
N ALA A 154 -29.41 -9.12 -0.76
CA ALA A 154 -29.67 -10.27 -1.64
C ALA A 154 -28.38 -10.97 -2.11
N THR A 155 -27.28 -10.21 -2.31
CA THR A 155 -26.00 -10.75 -2.77
C THR A 155 -25.31 -11.60 -1.69
N ARG A 156 -25.46 -11.24 -0.40
CA ARG A 156 -24.92 -12.03 0.73
C ARG A 156 -25.61 -13.39 0.88
N GLN A 157 -26.93 -13.43 0.72
CA GLN A 157 -27.71 -14.66 0.88
C GLN A 157 -27.37 -15.70 -0.19
N MET A 158 -27.20 -15.29 -1.46
CA MET A 158 -26.74 -16.18 -2.52
C MET A 158 -25.35 -16.79 -2.25
N ILE A 159 -24.41 -16.02 -1.69
CA ILE A 159 -23.05 -16.51 -1.42
C ILE A 159 -23.02 -17.49 -0.23
N GLN A 160 -23.86 -17.27 0.79
CA GLN A 160 -23.94 -18.15 1.96
C GLN A 160 -24.68 -19.46 1.66
N ASP A 161 -25.73 -19.43 0.83
CA ASP A 161 -26.60 -20.58 0.58
C ASP A 161 -26.01 -21.59 -0.43
N ASP A 162 -25.23 -21.14 -1.43
CA ASP A 162 -24.70 -22.03 -2.49
C ASP A 162 -23.46 -22.86 -2.08
N LEU A 163 -22.77 -22.52 -0.98
CA LEU A 163 -21.42 -23.05 -0.69
C LEU A 163 -21.21 -23.59 0.74
N GLY A 164 -22.29 -23.80 1.51
CA GLY A 164 -22.24 -24.59 2.74
C GLY A 164 -21.41 -24.00 3.89
N GLY A 165 -21.27 -22.67 3.96
CA GLY A 165 -20.61 -21.98 5.08
C GLY A 165 -19.08 -21.90 5.01
N VAL A 166 -18.46 -22.14 3.85
CA VAL A 166 -17.00 -21.91 3.67
C VAL A 166 -16.68 -20.42 3.81
N PRO A 167 -15.70 -20.02 4.66
CA PRO A 167 -15.34 -18.61 4.83
C PRO A 167 -14.96 -17.96 3.51
N PHE A 168 -15.40 -16.72 3.29
CA PHE A 168 -15.25 -15.99 2.03
C PHE A 168 -13.81 -15.97 1.48
N ILE A 169 -12.80 -15.75 2.34
CA ILE A 169 -11.39 -15.76 1.93
C ILE A 169 -10.92 -17.16 1.48
N HIS A 170 -11.44 -18.23 2.09
CA HIS A 170 -11.16 -19.59 1.63
C HIS A 170 -11.78 -19.90 0.26
N GLN A 171 -12.82 -19.18 -0.16
CA GLN A 171 -13.38 -19.35 -1.51
C GLN A 171 -12.45 -18.77 -2.59
N ILE A 172 -11.71 -17.71 -2.25
CA ILE A 172 -10.76 -17.07 -3.17
C ILE A 172 -9.44 -17.83 -3.20
N TYR A 173 -8.90 -18.18 -2.04
CA TYR A 173 -7.54 -18.72 -1.90
C TYR A 173 -7.49 -20.24 -1.66
N GLY A 174 -8.64 -20.88 -1.45
CA GLY A 174 -8.76 -22.33 -1.29
C GLY A 174 -7.93 -22.89 -0.13
N GLY A 175 -7.40 -24.10 -0.34
CA GLY A 175 -6.50 -24.77 0.61
C GLY A 175 -5.10 -24.15 0.70
N ARG A 176 -4.77 -23.18 -0.15
CA ARG A 176 -3.43 -22.55 -0.19
C ARG A 176 -3.26 -21.41 0.78
N LEU A 177 -4.34 -20.92 1.38
CA LEU A 177 -4.29 -19.84 2.36
C LEU A 177 -3.28 -20.10 3.50
N PHE A 178 -3.09 -21.37 3.87
CA PHE A 178 -2.10 -21.80 4.88
C PHE A 178 -0.63 -21.76 4.41
N LEU A 179 -0.40 -21.56 3.12
CA LEU A 179 0.93 -21.42 2.51
C LEU A 179 1.32 -19.95 2.29
N LEU A 180 0.36 -19.03 2.43
CA LEU A 180 0.57 -17.60 2.13
C LEU A 180 1.12 -16.87 3.35
N GLU A 181 2.25 -16.19 3.20
CA GLU A 181 2.72 -15.23 4.21
C GLU A 181 2.11 -13.83 4.04
N SER A 182 1.68 -13.54 2.82
CA SER A 182 1.08 -12.27 2.41
C SER A 182 -0.24 -12.53 1.72
N LEU A 183 -1.23 -11.68 2.01
CA LEU A 183 -2.58 -11.82 1.48
C LEU A 183 -3.10 -10.48 1.00
N VAL A 184 -3.66 -10.45 -0.21
CA VAL A 184 -4.42 -9.30 -0.69
C VAL A 184 -5.90 -9.56 -0.40
N LEU A 185 -6.51 -8.74 0.46
CA LEU A 185 -7.94 -8.85 0.70
C LEU A 185 -8.69 -8.22 -0.49
N PRO A 186 -9.77 -8.85 -0.97
CA PRO A 186 -10.60 -8.29 -2.03
C PRO A 186 -11.19 -6.94 -1.60
N LYS A 187 -11.46 -6.06 -2.57
CA LYS A 187 -12.09 -4.74 -2.37
C LYS A 187 -13.59 -4.87 -2.01
N ALA A 188 -13.89 -5.62 -0.96
CA ALA A 188 -15.26 -5.83 -0.48
C ALA A 188 -15.84 -4.51 0.05
N THR A 189 -16.92 -4.03 -0.56
CA THR A 189 -17.66 -2.87 -0.04
C THR A 189 -18.81 -3.35 0.83
N PHE A 190 -18.64 -3.23 2.14
CA PHE A 190 -19.70 -3.47 3.11
C PHE A 190 -20.55 -2.21 3.31
N SER A 191 -21.82 -2.37 3.67
CA SER A 191 -22.61 -1.24 4.13
C SER A 191 -22.11 -0.80 5.52
N GLU A 192 -22.14 0.51 5.82
CA GLU A 192 -21.65 1.11 7.07
C GLU A 192 -22.32 0.54 8.34
N PHE A 193 -23.43 -0.20 8.18
CA PHE A 193 -24.28 -0.69 9.26
C PHE A 193 -24.26 -2.21 9.44
N GLU A 194 -23.40 -2.93 8.72
CA GLU A 194 -23.34 -4.38 8.79
C GLU A 194 -21.99 -4.88 9.28
N ASP A 195 -22.02 -5.78 10.27
CA ASP A 195 -20.84 -6.51 10.70
C ASP A 195 -20.23 -7.23 9.48
N PRO A 196 -18.92 -7.04 9.22
CA PRO A 196 -18.24 -7.79 8.19
C PRO A 196 -18.27 -9.28 8.58
N PRO A 197 -18.29 -10.21 7.60
CA PRO A 197 -18.14 -11.62 7.90
C PRO A 197 -16.87 -11.84 8.71
N SER A 198 -16.92 -12.70 9.74
CA SER A 198 -15.73 -13.06 10.50
C SER A 198 -14.73 -13.72 9.55
N ILE A 199 -13.62 -13.04 9.30
CA ILE A 199 -12.52 -13.58 8.50
C ILE A 199 -11.55 -14.23 9.48
N ASP A 200 -11.57 -15.56 9.59
CA ASP A 200 -10.49 -16.26 10.30
C ASP A 200 -9.29 -16.37 9.36
N LEU A 201 -8.24 -15.58 9.62
CA LEU A 201 -6.98 -15.67 8.87
C LEU A 201 -6.01 -16.66 9.56
N PRO A 202 -5.38 -17.56 8.79
CA PRO A 202 -4.31 -18.41 9.30
C PRO A 202 -3.14 -17.62 9.86
N ILE A 203 -2.53 -18.12 10.95
CA ILE A 203 -1.44 -17.43 11.67
C ILE A 203 -0.19 -17.17 10.83
N ASN A 204 0.00 -17.92 9.74
CA ASN A 204 1.08 -17.72 8.78
C ASN A 204 0.90 -16.43 7.95
N VAL A 205 -0.32 -15.92 7.81
CA VAL A 205 -0.61 -14.66 7.10
C VAL A 205 -0.20 -13.49 7.99
N ILE A 206 1.01 -12.98 7.77
CA ILE A 206 1.59 -11.90 8.57
C ILE A 206 1.61 -10.56 7.84
N LYS A 207 1.31 -10.53 6.54
CA LYS A 207 1.21 -9.32 5.72
C LYS A 207 -0.16 -9.25 5.04
N ILE A 208 -0.80 -8.08 5.08
CA ILE A 208 -2.09 -7.84 4.44
C ILE A 208 -2.02 -6.59 3.57
N VAL A 209 -2.54 -6.70 2.35
CA VAL A 209 -2.84 -5.58 1.47
C VAL A 209 -4.36 -5.46 1.32
N ALA A 210 -4.94 -4.28 1.49
CA ALA A 210 -6.38 -4.07 1.30
C ALA A 210 -6.70 -2.64 0.85
N ASN A 211 -7.90 -2.40 0.31
CA ASN A 211 -8.34 -1.07 -0.11
C ASN A 211 -8.86 -0.25 1.10
N ILE A 212 -10.17 -0.22 1.31
CA ILE A 212 -10.79 0.48 2.43
C ILE A 212 -11.20 -0.55 3.47
N GLN A 213 -10.77 -0.36 4.72
CA GLN A 213 -11.14 -1.24 5.81
C GLN A 213 -11.51 -0.43 7.05
N HIS A 214 -12.73 -0.64 7.52
CA HIS A 214 -13.26 -0.04 8.76
C HIS A 214 -12.86 -0.84 10.01
N PHE A 215 -12.37 -2.09 9.85
CA PHE A 215 -12.10 -2.99 10.97
C PHE A 215 -10.90 -3.92 10.68
N HIS A 216 -9.94 -3.97 11.60
CA HIS A 216 -8.84 -4.95 11.55
C HIS A 216 -8.56 -5.58 12.92
N PRO A 217 -9.19 -6.72 13.22
CA PRO A 217 -8.97 -7.43 14.47
C PRO A 217 -7.96 -8.58 14.33
N PHE A 218 -7.04 -8.59 13.36
CA PHE A 218 -6.06 -9.69 13.22
C PHE A 218 -4.82 -9.44 14.09
N PRO A 219 -4.73 -10.03 15.30
CA PRO A 219 -3.73 -9.61 16.26
C PRO A 219 -2.34 -10.15 15.94
N HIS A 220 -2.24 -11.13 15.03
CA HIS A 220 -0.99 -11.76 14.60
C HIS A 220 -0.33 -11.05 13.41
N VAL A 221 -1.05 -10.19 12.69
CA VAL A 221 -0.56 -9.52 11.49
C VAL A 221 0.52 -8.50 11.87
N LYS A 222 1.64 -8.54 11.14
CA LYS A 222 2.81 -7.69 11.38
C LYS A 222 2.92 -6.52 10.40
N SER A 223 2.30 -6.62 9.23
CA SER A 223 2.39 -5.60 8.19
C SER A 223 1.04 -5.36 7.52
N TYR A 224 0.61 -4.11 7.46
CA TYR A 224 -0.54 -3.67 6.69
C TYR A 224 -0.12 -2.68 5.60
N LYS A 225 -0.66 -2.85 4.39
CA LYS A 225 -0.72 -1.84 3.34
C LYS A 225 -2.20 -1.61 3.01
N LEU A 226 -2.75 -0.49 3.42
CA LEU A 226 -4.16 -0.13 3.27
C LEU A 226 -4.27 1.07 2.33
N ASP A 227 -5.34 1.18 1.57
CA ASP A 227 -5.65 2.44 0.87
C ASP A 227 -6.17 3.48 1.86
N SER A 228 -7.26 3.14 2.53
CA SER A 228 -7.84 3.97 3.58
C SER A 228 -8.26 3.13 4.77
N CYS A 229 -8.17 3.72 5.96
CA CYS A 229 -8.53 3.07 7.20
C CYS A 229 -9.23 4.05 8.12
N ILE A 230 -10.32 3.58 8.76
CA ILE A 230 -11.06 4.33 9.75
C ILE A 230 -11.10 3.49 11.02
N PHE A 231 -10.57 4.01 12.12
CA PHE A 231 -10.70 3.41 13.43
C PHE A 231 -11.84 4.09 14.20
N THR A 232 -12.86 3.30 14.52
CA THR A 232 -14.03 3.73 15.28
C THR A 232 -13.94 3.22 16.73
N ALA A 233 -14.68 3.84 17.64
CA ALA A 233 -14.72 3.44 19.04
C ALA A 233 -15.50 2.11 19.22
N VAL A 234 -14.84 0.98 18.94
CA VAL A 234 -15.37 -0.38 19.16
C VAL A 234 -14.47 -1.13 20.16
N GLU A 235 -15.04 -2.14 20.83
CA GLU A 235 -14.38 -2.90 21.90
C GLU A 235 -13.01 -3.47 21.48
N SER A 236 -11.94 -2.86 22.00
CA SER A 236 -10.54 -3.30 21.98
C SER A 236 -9.92 -3.58 20.59
N ILE A 237 -9.30 -2.57 20.00
CA ILE A 237 -8.44 -2.75 18.81
C ILE A 237 -7.14 -3.47 19.24
N LYS A 238 -6.99 -4.74 18.86
CA LYS A 238 -5.84 -5.58 19.23
C LYS A 238 -4.83 -5.68 18.08
N LEU A 239 -4.05 -4.62 17.88
CA LEU A 239 -2.97 -4.57 16.88
C LEU A 239 -1.57 -4.68 17.53
N GLY A 240 -1.45 -5.50 18.57
CA GLY A 240 -0.24 -5.62 19.38
C GLY A 240 0.99 -6.15 18.64
N SER A 241 0.81 -6.93 17.57
CA SER A 241 1.92 -7.47 16.75
C SER A 241 2.29 -6.60 15.56
N LEU A 242 1.57 -5.49 15.33
CA LEU A 242 1.76 -4.67 14.14
C LEU A 242 3.10 -3.94 14.18
N VAL A 243 3.94 -4.19 13.17
CA VAL A 243 5.30 -3.61 13.04
C VAL A 243 5.34 -2.54 11.94
N HIS A 244 4.60 -2.76 10.85
CA HIS A 244 4.55 -1.86 9.69
C HIS A 244 3.11 -1.51 9.34
N LEU A 245 2.80 -0.22 9.24
CA LEU A 245 1.51 0.27 8.80
C LEU A 245 1.72 1.30 7.69
N ASN A 246 1.30 0.96 6.48
CA ASN A 246 1.31 1.84 5.33
C ASN A 246 -0.13 2.12 4.90
N ILE A 247 -0.52 3.39 4.85
CA ILE A 247 -1.86 3.85 4.46
C ILE A 247 -1.69 4.82 3.30
N THR A 248 -2.05 4.43 2.08
CA THR A 248 -1.70 5.23 0.89
C THR A 248 -2.54 6.49 0.76
N THR A 249 -3.81 6.46 1.16
CA THR A 249 -4.76 7.56 1.01
C THR A 249 -5.06 8.26 2.34
N GLU A 250 -5.82 7.66 3.26
CA GLU A 250 -6.30 8.34 4.48
C GLU A 250 -6.43 7.42 5.69
N LEU A 251 -5.93 7.87 6.83
CA LEU A 251 -6.22 7.34 8.15
C LEU A 251 -7.09 8.33 8.93
N ARG A 252 -8.27 7.86 9.40
CA ARG A 252 -9.09 8.58 10.37
C ARG A 252 -9.18 7.80 11.67
N VAL A 253 -8.95 8.47 12.79
CA VAL A 253 -9.23 7.92 14.13
C VAL A 253 -10.37 8.74 14.74
N GLU A 254 -11.51 8.10 14.95
CA GLU A 254 -12.72 8.76 15.42
C GLU A 254 -12.70 9.05 16.92
N SER A 255 -13.62 9.91 17.35
CA SER A 255 -13.73 10.33 18.74
C SER A 255 -13.92 9.15 19.69
N GLY A 256 -13.23 9.20 20.84
CA GLY A 256 -13.22 8.12 21.83
C GLY A 256 -12.41 6.87 21.44
N CYS A 257 -11.77 6.85 20.25
CA CYS A 257 -10.89 5.76 19.85
C CYS A 257 -9.44 6.01 20.31
N HIS A 258 -8.89 5.04 21.04
CA HIS A 258 -7.53 5.08 21.56
C HIS A 258 -6.67 3.96 20.98
N LEU A 259 -5.93 4.28 19.92
CA LEU A 259 -5.06 3.33 19.25
C LEU A 259 -3.65 3.34 19.86
N VAL A 260 -3.26 2.20 20.43
CA VAL A 260 -1.90 1.96 20.96
C VAL A 260 -1.26 0.86 20.14
N LEU A 261 -0.15 1.18 19.47
CA LEU A 261 0.59 0.30 18.57
C LEU A 261 1.99 0.03 19.15
N PRO A 262 2.11 -0.87 20.14
CA PRO A 262 3.31 -0.99 20.96
C PRO A 262 4.55 -1.51 20.20
N GLN A 263 4.35 -2.27 19.12
CA GLN A 263 5.43 -2.87 18.32
C GLN A 263 5.66 -2.13 16.99
N LEU A 264 4.95 -1.02 16.73
CA LEU A 264 5.03 -0.33 15.45
C LEU A 264 6.39 0.37 15.30
N ILE A 265 7.14 -0.03 14.28
CA ILE A 265 8.47 0.50 13.95
C ILE A 265 8.38 1.50 12.79
N SER A 266 7.50 1.27 11.83
CA SER A 266 7.36 2.10 10.63
C SER A 266 5.91 2.43 10.35
N PHE A 267 5.62 3.71 10.20
CA PHE A 267 4.30 4.25 9.85
C PHE A 267 4.42 5.14 8.62
N SER A 268 3.63 4.85 7.59
CA SER A 268 3.50 5.66 6.38
C SER A 268 2.03 6.00 6.17
N CYS A 269 1.73 7.27 5.89
CA CYS A 269 0.35 7.70 5.69
C CYS A 269 0.21 8.86 4.69
N GLY A 270 -0.78 8.74 3.81
CA GLY A 270 -1.20 9.76 2.86
C GLY A 270 -1.83 11.00 3.51
N ALA A 271 -2.89 10.80 4.29
CA ALA A 271 -3.62 11.83 5.03
C ALA A 271 -4.00 11.31 6.41
N LEU A 272 -3.89 12.15 7.44
CA LEU A 272 -4.16 11.76 8.82
C LEU A 272 -5.14 12.71 9.50
N GLU A 273 -6.20 12.14 10.05
CA GLU A 273 -7.20 12.82 10.87
C GLU A 273 -7.30 12.17 12.25
N LEU A 274 -7.23 12.99 13.29
CA LEU A 274 -7.56 12.61 14.66
C LEU A 274 -8.72 13.49 15.12
N GLN A 275 -9.86 12.88 15.45
CA GLN A 275 -11.01 13.59 16.02
C GLN A 275 -10.79 13.93 17.50
N GLU A 276 -11.71 14.74 18.05
CA GLU A 276 -11.70 15.13 19.47
C GLU A 276 -11.63 13.90 20.38
N ASP A 277 -10.75 13.95 21.38
CA ASP A 277 -10.46 12.87 22.34
C ASP A 277 -9.85 11.57 21.74
N ALA A 278 -9.58 11.52 20.43
CA ALA A 278 -8.89 10.39 19.81
C ALA A 278 -7.39 10.37 20.18
N SER A 279 -6.79 9.18 20.26
CA SER A 279 -5.34 9.06 20.43
C SER A 279 -4.73 7.99 19.54
N LEU A 280 -3.52 8.26 19.06
CA LEU A 280 -2.73 7.36 18.22
C LEU A 280 -1.28 7.37 18.69
N THR A 281 -0.82 6.26 19.28
CA THR A 281 0.49 6.20 19.95
C THR A 281 1.31 4.98 19.52
N ALA A 282 2.61 5.18 19.35
CA ALA A 282 3.57 4.12 19.02
C ALA A 282 4.94 4.42 19.64
N ALA A 283 5.24 3.79 20.78
CA ALA A 283 6.43 4.12 21.57
C ALA A 283 7.75 3.67 20.92
N LEU A 284 7.72 2.64 20.07
CA LEU A 284 8.88 2.09 19.37
C LEU A 284 9.04 2.62 17.94
N LEU A 285 8.28 3.67 17.58
CA LEU A 285 8.28 4.21 16.23
C LEU A 285 9.67 4.72 15.84
N SER A 286 10.27 4.09 14.85
CA SER A 286 11.56 4.47 14.29
C SER A 286 11.38 5.41 13.09
N GLN A 287 10.39 5.12 12.24
CA GLN A 287 10.18 5.81 10.98
C GLN A 287 8.76 6.35 10.87
N LEU A 288 8.62 7.65 10.61
CA LEU A 288 7.36 8.31 10.30
C LEU A 288 7.43 8.95 8.92
N LEU A 289 6.56 8.54 8.01
CA LEU A 289 6.46 9.05 6.66
C LEU A 289 5.04 9.59 6.44
N LEU A 290 4.91 10.92 6.31
CA LEU A 290 3.66 11.55 5.90
C LEU A 290 3.87 12.11 4.50
N HIS A 291 3.29 11.43 3.50
CA HIS A 291 3.52 11.70 2.08
C HIS A 291 2.22 12.13 1.39
N TRP A 292 2.30 12.97 0.36
CA TRP A 292 1.11 13.37 -0.41
C TRP A 292 0.99 12.49 -1.64
N VAL A 293 -0.11 11.73 -1.77
CA VAL A 293 -0.39 10.99 -3.01
C VAL A 293 -1.26 11.88 -3.92
N VAL A 294 -0.65 12.43 -4.98
CA VAL A 294 -1.41 13.09 -6.05
C VAL A 294 -1.87 12.02 -7.03
N ASP A 295 -3.02 11.40 -6.80
CA ASP A 295 -3.76 10.79 -7.90
C ASP A 295 -4.84 11.78 -8.38
N GLY A 296 -4.70 12.18 -9.64
CA GLY A 296 -5.23 13.40 -10.28
C GLY A 296 -6.74 13.60 -10.32
N ILE A 297 -7.52 12.85 -9.54
CA ILE A 297 -8.98 12.97 -9.44
C ILE A 297 -9.44 13.37 -8.03
N ARG A 298 -8.64 13.15 -6.97
CA ARG A 298 -9.06 13.38 -5.57
C ARG A 298 -8.44 14.62 -4.90
N ALA A 299 -7.59 15.38 -5.60
CA ALA A 299 -6.86 16.51 -5.03
C ALA A 299 -7.73 17.62 -4.41
N ASP A 300 -8.99 17.75 -4.83
CA ASP A 300 -9.90 18.78 -4.31
C ASP A 300 -10.62 18.38 -3.01
N TRP A 301 -10.80 17.08 -2.74
CA TRP A 301 -11.43 16.61 -1.50
C TRP A 301 -10.46 16.69 -0.31
N PHE A 302 -9.16 16.49 -0.56
CA PHE A 302 -8.11 16.52 0.47
C PHE A 302 -7.65 17.91 0.88
N LYS A 303 -8.19 18.98 0.28
CA LYS A 303 -7.89 20.37 0.68
C LYS A 303 -8.39 20.73 2.09
N LEU A 304 -9.15 19.87 2.79
CA LEU A 304 -9.78 20.21 4.07
C LEU A 304 -9.34 19.43 5.31
N VAL A 305 -8.68 18.27 5.21
CA VAL A 305 -8.26 17.52 6.40
C VAL A 305 -6.81 17.90 6.73
N SER A 306 -6.64 18.91 7.59
CA SER A 306 -5.31 19.41 7.94
C SER A 306 -4.55 18.38 8.75
N GLN A 307 -3.66 17.62 8.12
CA GLN A 307 -2.64 16.81 8.83
C GLN A 307 -1.95 17.61 9.95
N GLY A 308 -1.81 18.92 9.76
CA GLY A 308 -1.27 19.81 10.78
C GLY A 308 -2.07 19.84 12.10
N ALA A 309 -3.39 19.72 12.05
CA ALA A 309 -4.21 19.59 13.26
C ALA A 309 -3.92 18.26 13.98
N ALA A 310 -3.77 17.16 13.24
CA ALA A 310 -3.39 15.87 13.83
C ALA A 310 -2.02 15.94 14.52
N LEU A 311 -1.00 16.57 13.91
CA LEU A 311 0.33 16.72 14.51
C LEU A 311 0.33 17.56 15.81
N CYS A 312 -0.59 18.51 15.92
CA CYS A 312 -0.81 19.31 17.12
C CYS A 312 -1.74 18.65 18.15
N HIS A 313 -2.42 17.56 17.78
CA HIS A 313 -3.42 16.92 18.64
C HIS A 313 -2.80 16.37 19.93
N ALA A 314 -3.51 16.52 21.05
CA ALA A 314 -3.02 16.06 22.36
C ALA A 314 -2.81 14.54 22.39
N GLY A 315 -3.68 13.78 21.72
CA GLY A 315 -3.59 12.34 21.58
C GLY A 315 -2.63 11.83 20.50
N PHE A 316 -1.97 12.72 19.74
CA PHE A 316 -1.00 12.29 18.72
C PHE A 316 0.32 11.92 19.39
N GLY A 317 0.71 10.64 19.36
CA GLY A 317 1.92 10.11 19.98
C GLY A 317 2.80 9.29 19.03
N LEU A 318 2.76 9.60 17.73
CA LEU A 318 3.69 9.04 16.74
C LEU A 318 4.97 9.91 16.68
N LEU A 319 5.93 9.62 17.56
CA LEU A 319 7.18 10.37 17.66
C LEU A 319 8.35 9.50 17.17
N PRO A 320 8.87 9.72 15.94
CA PRO A 320 9.90 8.86 15.37
C PRO A 320 11.25 9.05 16.07
N SER A 321 11.98 7.96 16.27
CA SER A 321 13.34 7.97 16.84
C SER A 321 14.46 7.92 15.81
N HIS A 322 14.16 7.80 14.51
CA HIS A 322 15.19 7.69 13.47
C HIS A 322 14.88 8.54 12.25
N THR A 323 13.82 8.23 11.50
CA THR A 323 13.49 8.90 10.24
C THR A 323 12.18 9.65 10.35
N LEU A 324 12.19 10.92 9.94
CA LEU A 324 11.01 11.74 9.72
C LEU A 324 10.97 12.18 8.26
N PHE A 325 9.90 11.87 7.55
CA PHE A 325 9.63 12.35 6.20
C PHE A 325 8.28 13.07 6.19
N LEU A 326 8.29 14.36 5.85
CA LEU A 326 7.10 15.21 5.75
C LEU A 326 7.08 15.88 4.38
N GLU A 327 6.20 15.42 3.51
CA GLU A 327 5.95 15.97 2.17
C GLU A 327 4.77 16.96 2.14
N HIS A 328 3.96 16.96 3.19
CA HIS A 328 2.80 17.84 3.29
C HIS A 328 3.16 19.25 3.72
N GLU A 329 2.37 20.21 3.24
CA GLU A 329 2.45 21.58 3.74
C GLU A 329 1.97 21.63 5.18
N VAL A 330 2.92 21.87 6.09
CA VAL A 330 2.63 22.07 7.50
C VAL A 330 3.02 23.50 7.86
N SER A 331 2.10 24.23 8.50
CA SER A 331 2.40 25.59 8.95
C SER A 331 3.63 25.61 9.85
N PHE A 332 4.44 26.66 9.76
CA PHE A 332 5.65 26.82 10.58
C PHE A 332 5.40 26.54 12.08
N LYS A 333 4.29 27.05 12.64
CA LYS A 333 3.94 26.86 14.05
C LYS A 333 3.71 25.39 14.40
N THR A 334 3.00 24.67 13.54
CA THR A 334 2.69 23.24 13.73
C THR A 334 3.95 22.39 13.61
N LEU A 335 4.75 22.63 12.56
CA LEU A 335 5.99 21.90 12.34
C LEU A 335 6.96 22.13 13.50
N LEU A 336 7.13 23.37 13.96
CA LEU A 336 7.96 23.70 15.11
C LEU A 336 7.48 22.98 16.38
N TYR A 337 6.17 22.99 16.66
CA TYR A 337 5.60 22.27 17.79
C TYR A 337 5.89 20.77 17.73
N PHE A 338 5.70 20.17 16.55
CA PHE A 338 5.95 18.74 16.35
C PHE A 338 7.43 18.37 16.50
N LEU A 339 8.34 19.13 15.89
CA LEU A 339 9.78 18.90 15.99
C LEU A 339 10.31 19.00 17.42
N ARG A 340 9.74 19.87 18.27
CA ARG A 340 10.10 19.95 19.69
C ARG A 340 9.82 18.65 20.44
N ARG A 341 8.77 17.93 20.03
CA ARG A 341 8.38 16.63 20.62
C ARG A 341 9.22 15.48 20.02
N SER A 342 9.72 15.64 18.81
CA SER A 342 10.49 14.65 18.04
C SER A 342 12.01 14.87 18.15
N ASN A 343 12.53 14.93 19.39
CA ASN A 343 13.91 15.32 19.64
C ASN A 343 14.98 14.24 19.30
N ARG A 344 14.57 13.00 19.06
CA ARG A 344 15.47 11.86 18.77
C ARG A 344 15.67 11.56 17.29
N VAL A 345 15.05 12.33 16.40
CA VAL A 345 15.15 12.10 14.95
C VAL A 345 16.59 12.28 14.49
N ARG A 346 17.08 11.35 13.66
CA ARG A 346 18.44 11.38 13.09
C ARG A 346 18.45 11.79 11.63
N LYS A 347 17.45 11.35 10.86
CA LYS A 347 17.26 11.68 9.45
C LYS A 347 15.94 12.39 9.26
N MET A 348 15.97 13.53 8.59
CA MET A 348 14.80 14.37 8.37
C MET A 348 14.71 14.77 6.91
N ILE A 349 13.52 14.63 6.32
CA ILE A 349 13.22 15.08 4.97
C ILE A 349 11.97 15.95 5.07
N LEU A 350 12.11 17.23 4.75
CA LEU A 350 11.04 18.23 4.87
C LEU A 350 10.78 18.87 3.52
N MET A 351 9.50 18.97 3.14
CA MET A 351 9.06 19.70 1.97
C MET A 351 8.51 21.08 2.34
N PHE A 352 8.86 22.08 1.54
CA PHE A 352 8.41 23.45 1.72
C PHE A 352 7.89 24.04 0.40
N TRP A 353 6.80 24.78 0.54
CA TRP A 353 6.20 25.58 -0.55
C TRP A 353 6.74 27.01 -0.57
N ASP A 354 7.18 27.49 0.59
CA ASP A 354 7.66 28.85 0.79
C ASP A 354 9.04 28.82 1.47
N GLU A 355 9.94 29.62 0.90
CA GLU A 355 11.29 29.81 1.42
C GLU A 355 11.32 30.45 2.81
N ILE A 356 10.37 31.34 3.14
CA ILE A 356 10.38 32.02 4.44
C ILE A 356 10.17 31.01 5.56
N ASN A 357 9.19 30.12 5.42
CA ASN A 357 8.96 29.04 6.38
C ASN A 357 10.17 28.10 6.51
N ALA A 358 10.78 27.71 5.39
CA ALA A 358 11.98 26.87 5.39
C ALA A 358 13.16 27.55 6.12
N LYS A 359 13.40 28.85 5.88
CA LYS A 359 14.45 29.63 6.57
C LYS A 359 14.23 29.66 8.07
N ARG A 360 12.99 29.94 8.50
CA ARG A 360 12.64 29.99 9.93
C ARG A 360 12.84 28.65 10.63
N ILE A 361 12.55 27.53 9.96
CA ILE A 361 12.81 26.19 10.53
C ILE A 361 14.30 25.93 10.65
N LEU A 362 15.11 26.27 9.64
CA LEU A 362 16.57 26.11 9.75
C LEU A 362 17.18 26.98 10.85
N GLU A 363 16.69 28.20 11.02
CA GLU A 363 17.10 29.06 12.13
C GLU A 363 16.74 28.44 13.48
N ALA A 364 15.54 27.87 13.62
CA ALA A 364 15.12 27.17 14.83
C ALA A 364 15.94 25.89 15.10
N LEU A 365 16.35 25.16 14.06
CA LEU A 365 17.30 24.03 14.15
C LEU A 365 18.70 24.49 14.55
N ARG A 366 19.08 25.74 14.26
CA ARG A 366 20.40 26.30 14.60
C ARG A 366 20.46 26.77 16.05
N ASP A 367 19.55 27.65 16.44
CA ASP A 367 19.56 28.32 17.74
C ASP A 367 18.10 28.57 18.20
N GLU A 368 17.59 27.79 19.15
CA GLU A 368 16.39 28.21 19.88
C GLU A 368 16.80 29.09 21.05
N ALA A 369 16.24 30.30 21.13
CA ALA A 369 16.56 31.33 22.10
C ALA A 369 16.43 30.84 23.57
N GLY A 370 17.50 30.22 24.08
CA GLY A 370 17.63 29.76 25.47
C GLY A 370 17.08 28.37 25.79
N GLN A 371 16.56 27.60 24.81
CA GLN A 371 15.97 26.26 25.06
C GLN A 371 16.77 25.09 24.45
N GLY A 372 17.90 25.37 23.79
CA GLY A 372 18.72 24.37 23.11
C GLY A 372 18.31 24.15 21.64
N PRO A 373 19.09 23.41 20.85
CA PRO A 373 18.76 23.20 19.44
C PRO A 373 17.57 22.25 19.27
N LEU A 374 16.66 22.59 18.36
CA LEU A 374 15.56 21.72 17.94
C LEU A 374 16.12 20.44 17.29
N CYS A 375 15.63 19.26 17.69
CA CYS A 375 16.11 17.96 17.19
C CYS A 375 17.65 17.84 17.22
N PRO A 376 18.28 17.77 18.42
CA PRO A 376 19.74 17.78 18.58
C PRO A 376 20.45 16.65 17.81
N ASP A 377 19.80 15.50 17.64
CA ASP A 377 20.42 14.28 17.11
C ASP A 377 20.38 14.17 15.56
N VAL A 378 19.81 15.17 14.87
CA VAL A 378 19.72 15.17 13.41
C VAL A 378 21.11 15.26 12.80
N CYS A 379 21.49 14.23 12.06
CA CYS A 379 22.74 14.13 11.31
C CYS A 379 22.54 14.13 9.80
N GLU A 380 21.31 13.96 9.32
CA GLU A 380 20.97 14.07 7.89
C GLU A 380 19.67 14.88 7.74
N LEU A 381 19.74 15.98 7.00
CA LEU A 381 18.61 16.87 6.72
C LEU A 381 18.49 17.08 5.22
N THR A 382 17.37 16.67 4.63
CA THR A 382 17.03 16.99 3.24
C THR A 382 15.88 17.99 3.22
N ILE A 383 16.10 19.10 2.52
CA ILE A 383 15.11 20.16 2.31
C ILE A 383 14.67 20.09 0.86
N ARG A 384 13.37 19.92 0.63
CA ARG A 384 12.76 19.87 -0.69
C ARG A 384 11.90 21.09 -0.93
N PHE A 385 12.04 21.70 -2.11
CA PHE A 385 11.16 22.76 -2.57
C PHE A 385 10.37 22.29 -3.80
N ARG A 386 9.09 22.69 -3.91
CA ARG A 386 8.31 22.46 -5.14
C ARG A 386 8.67 23.39 -6.30
N GLN A 387 9.45 24.43 -6.01
CA GLN A 387 9.88 25.41 -6.99
C GLN A 387 11.37 25.70 -6.78
N THR A 388 12.05 26.08 -7.87
CA THR A 388 13.44 26.52 -7.80
C THR A 388 13.58 27.69 -6.81
N PRO A 389 14.48 27.60 -5.82
CA PRO A 389 14.71 28.69 -4.91
C PRO A 389 15.21 29.95 -5.63
N ALA A 390 14.80 31.12 -5.16
CA ALA A 390 15.19 32.42 -5.70
C ALA A 390 16.71 32.65 -5.67
N SER A 391 17.43 32.05 -4.72
CA SER A 391 18.89 32.10 -4.66
C SER A 391 19.48 30.87 -3.98
N THR A 392 20.12 30.00 -4.77
CA THR A 392 20.85 28.82 -4.27
C THR A 392 22.02 29.20 -3.36
N GLU A 393 22.70 30.32 -3.62
CA GLU A 393 23.80 30.82 -2.79
C GLU A 393 23.35 31.21 -1.38
N VAL A 394 22.17 31.80 -1.23
CA VAL A 394 21.60 32.10 0.10
C VAL A 394 21.39 30.80 0.89
N TRP A 395 20.88 29.76 0.25
CA TRP A 395 20.66 28.45 0.89
C TRP A 395 21.98 27.76 1.26
N LYS A 396 23.02 27.86 0.43
CA LYS A 396 24.37 27.41 0.79
C LYS A 396 24.86 28.08 2.07
N VAL A 397 24.77 29.41 2.14
CA VAL A 397 25.24 30.16 3.32
C VAL A 397 24.47 29.77 4.58
N ILE A 398 23.15 29.61 4.50
CA ILE A 398 22.33 29.21 5.66
C ILE A 398 22.69 27.79 6.10
N ALA A 399 22.82 26.86 5.17
CA ALA A 399 23.15 25.48 5.45
C ALA A 399 24.58 25.34 6.04
N VAL A 400 25.58 26.02 5.48
CA VAL A 400 26.95 26.07 6.06
C VAL A 400 26.92 26.55 7.51
N ARG A 401 26.21 27.64 7.80
CA ARG A 401 26.10 28.16 9.18
C ARG A 401 25.44 27.17 10.14
N LEU A 402 24.45 26.41 9.68
CA LEU A 402 23.82 25.39 10.49
C LEU A 402 24.76 24.21 10.76
N VAL A 403 25.48 23.74 9.74
CA VAL A 403 26.50 22.67 9.87
C VAL A 403 27.60 23.08 10.84
N GLU A 404 28.20 24.27 10.66
CA GLU A 404 29.23 24.80 11.54
C GLU A 404 28.76 24.86 13.00
N LYS A 405 27.52 25.32 13.23
CA LYS A 405 26.94 25.36 14.57
C LYS A 405 26.76 23.97 15.17
N ARG A 406 26.30 22.99 14.40
CA ARG A 406 26.08 21.62 14.85
C ARG A 406 27.38 20.87 15.12
N GLN A 407 28.43 21.17 14.36
CA GLN A 407 29.75 20.63 14.58
C GLN A 407 30.33 21.05 15.94
N VAL A 408 30.09 22.29 16.39
CA VAL A 408 30.45 22.76 17.74
C VAL A 408 29.77 21.92 18.83
N SER A 409 28.56 21.42 18.56
CA SER A 409 27.82 20.53 19.46
C SER A 409 28.17 19.04 19.30
N GLY A 410 29.17 18.70 18.47
CA GLY A 410 29.61 17.32 18.25
C GLY A 410 28.77 16.51 17.27
N VAL A 411 27.87 17.15 16.51
CA VAL A 411 26.99 16.49 15.53
C VAL A 411 27.50 16.75 14.12
N ASN A 412 27.82 15.67 13.39
CA ASN A 412 28.15 15.74 11.97
C ASN A 412 26.85 15.78 11.15
N LEU A 413 26.40 16.99 10.80
CA LEU A 413 25.18 17.22 10.04
C LEU A 413 25.47 17.31 8.55
N LYS A 414 24.80 16.46 7.75
CA LYS A 414 24.73 16.55 6.29
C LYS A 414 23.44 17.23 5.90
N ILE A 415 23.53 18.26 5.06
CA ILE A 415 22.36 18.97 4.52
C ILE A 415 22.31 18.78 3.01
N ASN A 416 21.18 18.29 2.53
CA ASN A 416 20.84 18.22 1.11
C ASN A 416 19.72 19.21 0.83
N VAL A 417 19.85 19.96 -0.26
CA VAL A 417 18.79 20.85 -0.75
C VAL A 417 18.44 20.43 -2.17
N ALA A 418 17.16 20.13 -2.39
CA ALA A 418 16.62 19.69 -3.67
C ALA A 418 15.38 20.53 -4.03
N TRP A 419 15.11 20.68 -5.32
CA TRP A 419 13.88 21.32 -5.78
C TRP A 419 13.32 20.63 -7.03
N GLU A 420 12.01 20.73 -7.19
CA GLU A 420 11.28 20.13 -8.29
C GLU A 420 11.37 21.01 -9.56
N VAL A 421 11.77 20.42 -10.68
CA VAL A 421 11.72 20.99 -12.03
C VAL A 421 11.04 19.95 -12.93
N ASP A 422 9.92 20.31 -13.55
CA ASP A 422 9.13 19.42 -14.43
C ASP A 422 8.76 18.07 -13.80
N GLY A 423 8.44 18.04 -12.50
CA GLY A 423 8.08 16.81 -11.79
C GLY A 423 9.26 15.96 -11.32
N ILE A 424 10.50 16.42 -11.52
CA ILE A 424 11.74 15.73 -11.15
C ILE A 424 12.50 16.57 -10.13
N TYR A 425 12.89 15.97 -9.01
CA TYR A 425 13.77 16.63 -8.04
C TYR A 425 15.20 16.66 -8.58
N MET A 426 15.72 17.88 -8.78
CA MET A 426 17.12 18.12 -9.12
C MET A 426 17.94 18.20 -7.82
N ASP A 427 18.94 17.32 -7.69
CA ASP A 427 20.02 17.36 -6.70
C ASP A 427 21.24 18.08 -7.35
N GLN A 428 22.19 18.75 -6.67
CA GLN A 428 22.77 18.53 -5.34
C GLN A 428 23.53 19.81 -4.91
N ILE A 429 23.30 20.33 -3.71
CA ILE A 429 24.34 21.03 -2.93
C ILE A 429 24.64 20.11 -1.77
N GLU A 430 25.58 19.18 -1.96
CA GLU A 430 26.20 18.50 -0.84
C GLU A 430 27.24 19.45 -0.26
N ILE A 431 27.09 19.83 1.01
CA ILE A 431 28.11 20.61 1.71
C ILE A 431 29.05 19.60 2.35
N PRO A 432 30.24 19.35 1.77
CA PRO A 432 31.10 18.27 2.22
C PRO A 432 31.63 18.51 3.63
N GLU A 433 31.89 17.40 4.31
CA GLU A 433 32.65 17.35 5.57
C GLU A 433 34.00 18.08 5.38
N LYS A 434 34.36 18.96 6.32
CA LYS A 434 35.71 19.53 6.42
C LYS A 434 36.62 18.62 7.23
#